data_AF-A0A836UZN0-F1
#
_entry.id   AF-A0A836UZN0-F1
#
_cell.length_a   1.000
_cell.length_b   1.000
_cell.length_c   1.000
_cell.angle_alpha   90.00
_cell.angle_beta   90.00
_cell.angle_gamma   90.00
#
_symmetry.space_group_name_H-M   'P 1'
#
loop_
_entity.id
_entity.type
_entity.pdbx_description
1 polymer ?
#
loop_
_entity_poly.entity_id
_entity_poly.type
_entity_poly.pdbx_seq_one_letter_code
_entity_poly.pdbx_strand_id
1 'polypeptide(L)'
;MAMESFPITDLIDRVEDVLETPVQTAVKREDEREFARLNGQNLMFCEDAGRTLKSNLEHDDRVKDFWVRVEHHESLHAHNAVSVFTKGVKDGYLPIP
;
A
#
# COMPACT_ATOMS: atom_id res chain seq x y z
N MET A 1 -11.83 0.63 25.62
CA MET A 1 -10.53 -0.08 25.70
C MET A 1 -9.50 0.84 25.10
N ALA A 2 -8.52 1.28 25.90
CA ALA A 2 -7.39 2.04 25.37
C ALA A 2 -6.59 1.10 24.45
N MET A 3 -6.25 1.56 23.25
CA MET A 3 -5.35 0.85 22.35
C MET A 3 -3.95 1.01 22.97
N GLU A 4 -3.47 -0.01 23.68
CA GLU A 4 -2.20 0.07 24.46
C GLU A 4 -0.98 0.33 23.55
N SER A 5 -1.10 0.09 22.25
CA SER A 5 -0.18 0.56 21.21
C SER A 5 -0.88 0.50 19.85
N PHE A 6 -0.57 1.43 18.95
CA PHE A 6 -1.00 1.32 17.55
C PHE A 6 -0.15 0.23 16.87
N PRO A 7 -0.75 -0.84 16.33
CA PRO A 7 -0.01 -1.98 15.80
C PRO A 7 0.59 -1.66 14.42
N ILE A 8 1.63 -0.83 14.40
CA ILE A 8 2.28 -0.36 13.18
C ILE A 8 2.85 -1.52 12.36
N THR A 9 3.43 -2.53 13.01
CA THR A 9 4.02 -3.69 12.34
C THR A 9 2.95 -4.49 11.61
N ASP A 10 1.85 -4.83 12.28
CA ASP A 10 0.72 -5.53 11.65
C ASP A 10 0.16 -4.77 10.43
N LEU A 11 0.16 -3.44 10.48
CA LEU A 11 -0.29 -2.62 9.36
C LEU A 11 0.70 -2.67 8.20
N ILE A 12 2.00 -2.59 8.47
CA ILE A 12 3.06 -2.71 7.45
C ILE A 12 2.98 -4.09 6.80
N ASP A 13 3.00 -5.16 7.60
CA ASP A 13 2.95 -6.55 7.13
C ASP A 13 1.73 -6.77 6.23
N ARG A 14 0.56 -6.27 6.65
CA ARG A 14 -0.67 -6.35 5.85
C ARG A 14 -0.58 -5.59 4.53
N VAL A 15 0.03 -4.40 4.51
CA VAL A 15 0.21 -3.62 3.27
C VAL A 15 1.17 -4.35 2.33
N GLU A 16 2.28 -4.86 2.84
CA GLU A 16 3.28 -5.60 2.07
C GLU A 16 2.74 -6.91 1.51
N ASP A 17 2.01 -7.69 2.31
CA ASP A 17 1.36 -8.94 1.90
C ASP A 17 0.35 -8.71 0.78
N VAL A 18 -0.37 -7.59 0.83
CA VAL A 18 -1.42 -7.26 -0.16
C VAL A 18 -0.82 -6.76 -1.48
N LEU A 19 0.33 -6.10 -1.43
CA LEU A 19 1.03 -5.62 -2.63
C LEU A 19 1.96 -6.69 -3.24
N GLU A 20 2.31 -7.73 -2.48
CA GLU A 20 3.07 -8.92 -2.89
C GLU A 20 4.50 -8.64 -3.40
N THR A 21 4.98 -7.39 -3.32
CA THR A 21 6.31 -6.98 -3.79
C THR A 21 7.01 -6.05 -2.79
N PRO A 22 7.25 -6.49 -1.54
CA PRO A 22 7.91 -5.67 -0.53
C PRO A 22 9.34 -5.30 -0.93
N VAL A 23 9.81 -4.17 -0.41
CA VAL A 23 11.19 -3.69 -0.64
C VAL A 23 12.18 -4.58 0.10
N GLN A 24 13.23 -5.00 -0.60
CA GLN A 24 14.32 -5.80 -0.02
C GLN A 24 15.61 -4.98 -0.01
N THR A 25 16.26 -4.87 1.16
CA THR A 25 17.45 -4.01 1.35
C THR A 25 18.75 -4.65 0.86
N ALA A 26 18.85 -5.98 0.97
CA ALA A 26 19.97 -6.77 0.48
C ALA A 26 19.45 -8.10 -0.05
N VAL A 27 19.82 -8.45 -1.27
CA VAL A 27 19.29 -9.61 -1.99
C VAL A 27 20.42 -10.43 -2.61
N LYS A 28 20.27 -11.75 -2.61
CA LYS A 28 21.07 -12.63 -3.46
C LYS A 28 20.49 -12.65 -4.87
N ARG A 29 21.23 -13.25 -5.81
CA ARG A 29 20.80 -13.37 -7.20
C ARG A 29 19.55 -14.25 -7.37
N GLU A 30 19.28 -15.22 -6.49
CA GLU A 30 17.99 -15.93 -6.55
C GLU A 30 16.82 -15.03 -6.12
N ASP A 31 17.02 -14.22 -5.08
CA ASP A 31 15.99 -13.34 -4.53
C ASP A 31 15.63 -12.24 -5.53
N GLU A 32 16.62 -11.62 -6.18
CA GLU A 32 16.40 -10.60 -7.21
C GLU A 32 15.60 -11.16 -8.41
N ARG A 33 15.90 -12.40 -8.82
CA ARG A 33 15.17 -13.05 -9.93
C ARG A 33 13.73 -13.34 -9.54
N GLU A 34 13.50 -13.77 -8.31
CA GLU A 34 12.15 -14.03 -7.81
C GLU A 34 11.35 -12.73 -7.65
N PHE A 35 11.98 -11.67 -7.14
CA PHE A 35 11.39 -10.33 -7.08
C PHE A 35 11.00 -9.84 -8.48
N ALA A 36 11.88 -9.95 -9.48
CA ALA A 36 11.57 -9.57 -10.85
C ALA A 36 10.44 -10.42 -11.46
N ARG A 37 10.41 -11.72 -11.14
CA ARG A 37 9.35 -12.64 -11.60
C ARG A 37 8.00 -12.26 -11.00
N LEU A 38 7.93 -12.01 -9.69
CA LEU A 38 6.71 -11.63 -8.97
C LEU A 38 6.19 -10.27 -9.46
N ASN A 39 7.05 -9.25 -9.55
CA ASN A 39 6.67 -7.95 -10.09
C ASN A 39 6.17 -8.03 -11.53
N GLY A 40 6.79 -8.87 -12.37
CA GLY A 40 6.34 -9.08 -13.75
C GLY A 40 4.99 -9.80 -13.85
N GLN A 41 4.63 -10.61 -12.86
CA GLN A 41 3.34 -11.31 -12.80
C GLN A 41 2.24 -10.49 -12.11
N ASN A 42 2.61 -9.59 -11.20
CA ASN A 42 1.72 -8.73 -10.44
C ASN A 42 1.92 -7.24 -10.79
N LEU A 43 1.92 -6.93 -12.10
CA LEU A 43 2.00 -5.55 -12.57
C LEU A 43 0.76 -4.77 -12.14
N MET A 44 0.98 -3.63 -11.49
CA MET A 44 -0.09 -2.76 -11.01
C MET A 44 0.17 -1.30 -11.37
N PHE A 45 -0.87 -0.58 -11.78
CA PHE A 45 -0.84 0.88 -11.78
C PHE A 45 -0.97 1.43 -10.36
N CYS A 46 -0.66 2.72 -10.19
CA CYS A 46 -0.78 3.42 -8.90
C CYS A 46 -2.22 3.34 -8.35
N GLU A 47 -3.22 3.35 -9.23
CA GLU A 47 -4.63 3.21 -8.89
C GLU A 47 -5.01 1.79 -8.47
N ASP A 48 -4.37 0.77 -9.04
CA ASP A 48 -4.65 -0.63 -8.72
C ASP A 48 -4.12 -0.95 -7.32
N ALA A 49 -2.88 -0.54 -7.01
CA ALA A 49 -2.32 -0.61 -5.67
C ALA A 49 -3.26 0.05 -4.64
N GLY A 50 -3.71 1.27 -4.90
CA GLY A 50 -4.61 1.98 -3.99
C GLY A 50 -6.00 1.34 -3.86
N ARG A 51 -6.57 0.76 -4.92
CA ARG A 51 -7.81 -0.03 -4.85
C ARG A 51 -7.67 -1.27 -3.99
N THR A 52 -6.56 -2.01 -4.14
CA THR A 52 -6.29 -3.22 -3.37
C THR A 52 -6.12 -2.88 -1.89
N LEU A 53 -5.35 -1.85 -1.57
CA LEU A 53 -5.17 -1.36 -0.19
C LEU A 53 -6.49 -0.89 0.42
N LYS A 54 -7.27 -0.09 -0.31
CA LYS A 54 -8.59 0.36 0.16
C LYS A 54 -9.49 -0.83 0.50
N SER A 55 -9.61 -1.79 -0.41
CA SER A 55 -10.41 -2.99 -0.20
C SER A 55 -9.95 -3.75 1.04
N ASN A 56 -8.64 -3.98 1.20
CA ASN A 56 -8.13 -4.72 2.36
C ASN A 56 -8.40 -4.01 3.69
N LEU A 57 -8.23 -2.68 3.73
CA LEU A 57 -8.50 -1.87 4.92
C LEU A 57 -10.01 -1.76 5.23
N GLU A 58 -10.88 -1.77 4.23
CA GLU A 58 -12.34 -1.80 4.43
C GLU A 58 -12.81 -3.10 5.12
N HIS A 59 -12.10 -4.21 4.90
CA HIS A 59 -12.40 -5.50 5.53
C HIS A 59 -11.74 -5.69 6.91
N ASP A 60 -10.99 -4.69 7.42
CA ASP A 60 -10.47 -4.70 8.79
C ASP A 60 -11.43 -3.99 9.75
N ASP A 61 -12.16 -4.76 10.57
CA ASP A 61 -13.09 -4.22 11.57
C ASP A 61 -12.40 -3.32 12.62
N ARG A 62 -11.08 -3.42 12.78
CA ARG A 62 -10.29 -2.54 13.66
C ARG A 62 -10.13 -1.15 13.07
N VAL A 63 -10.18 -1.01 11.74
CA VAL A 63 -9.97 0.24 11.02
C VAL A 63 -11.30 0.96 10.81
N LYS A 64 -11.58 1.92 11.69
CA LYS A 64 -12.83 2.70 11.67
C LYS A 64 -12.94 3.60 10.45
N ASP A 65 -11.84 4.27 10.09
CA ASP A 65 -11.77 5.22 8.97
C ASP A 65 -10.30 5.42 8.53
N PHE A 66 -10.07 5.85 7.29
CA PHE A 66 -8.72 6.03 6.72
C PHE A 66 -8.72 6.83 5.40
N TRP A 67 -7.52 7.31 5.04
CA TRP A 67 -7.15 7.63 3.67
C TRP A 67 -5.81 6.96 3.32
N VAL A 68 -5.63 6.61 2.05
CA VAL A 68 -4.43 5.99 1.48
C VAL A 68 -3.94 6.88 0.35
N ARG A 69 -2.63 7.11 0.29
CA ARG A 69 -1.95 7.75 -0.83
C ARG A 69 -0.89 6.81 -1.35
N VAL A 70 -0.95 6.50 -2.64
CA VAL A 70 0.07 5.76 -3.34
C VAL A 70 0.77 6.71 -4.30
N GLU A 71 2.09 6.64 -4.35
CA GLU A 71 2.93 7.47 -5.21
C GLU A 71 3.89 6.56 -5.97
N HIS A 72 3.74 6.53 -7.29
CA HIS A 72 4.69 5.90 -8.20
C HIS A 72 5.75 6.94 -8.55
N HIS A 73 6.98 6.70 -8.07
CA HIS A 73 8.13 7.52 -8.41
C HIS A 73 8.64 7.12 -9.81
N GLU A 74 8.18 7.86 -10.82
CA GLU A 74 8.40 7.53 -12.22
C GLU A 74 9.89 7.61 -12.60
N SER A 75 10.40 6.56 -13.23
CA SER A 75 11.77 6.54 -13.74
C SER A 75 11.92 7.22 -15.10
N LEU A 76 10.84 7.26 -15.89
CA LEU A 76 10.85 7.74 -17.30
C LEU A 76 10.30 9.16 -17.46
N HIS A 77 9.61 9.68 -16.46
CA HIS A 77 8.95 10.97 -16.51
C HIS A 77 9.42 11.88 -15.39
N ALA A 78 9.43 13.19 -15.63
CA ALA A 78 9.82 14.19 -14.63
C ALA A 78 8.68 14.54 -13.64
N HIS A 79 7.74 13.63 -13.45
CA HIS A 79 6.59 13.77 -12.56
C HIS A 79 6.19 12.39 -12.03
N ASN A 80 5.64 12.35 -10.81
CA ASN A 80 5.16 11.11 -10.20
C ASN A 80 3.67 10.89 -10.54
N ALA A 81 3.25 9.63 -10.62
CA ALA A 81 1.84 9.27 -10.68
C ALA A 81 1.32 9.08 -9.24
N VAL A 82 0.29 9.82 -8.85
CA VAL A 82 -0.26 9.81 -7.49
C VAL A 82 -1.72 9.39 -7.52
N SER A 83 -2.09 8.47 -6.65
CA SER A 83 -3.47 8.05 -6.43
C SER A 83 -3.85 8.20 -4.95
N VAL A 84 -5.09 8.57 -4.69
CA VAL A 84 -5.59 8.83 -3.33
C VAL A 84 -6.96 8.21 -3.16
N PHE A 85 -7.14 7.49 -2.05
CA PHE A 85 -8.35 6.76 -1.70
C PHE A 85 -8.78 7.08 -0.28
N THR A 86 -10.08 7.19 -0.04
CA THR A 86 -10.66 7.32 1.30
C THR A 86 -11.67 6.21 1.53
N LYS A 87 -11.94 5.89 2.80
CA LYS A 87 -13.04 4.99 3.17
C LYS A 87 -14.41 5.57 2.81
N GLY A 88 -14.52 6.90 2.79
CA GLY A 88 -15.77 7.60 2.46
C GLY A 88 -16.76 7.71 3.63
N VAL A 89 -16.26 7.66 4.87
CA VAL A 89 -17.07 7.92 6.06
C VAL A 89 -17.53 9.38 6.06
N LYS A 90 -18.82 9.61 6.36
CA LYS A 90 -19.37 10.97 6.48
C LYS A 90 -18.62 11.73 7.59
N ASP A 91 -18.12 12.93 7.27
CA ASP A 91 -17.30 13.76 8.16
C ASP A 91 -16.01 13.05 8.64
N GLY A 92 -15.52 12.08 7.85
CA GLY A 92 -14.35 11.28 8.12
C GLY A 92 -13.03 11.88 7.68
N TYR A 93 -11.97 11.06 7.66
CA TYR A 93 -10.64 11.46 7.23
C TYR A 93 -10.64 11.87 5.75
N LEU A 94 -10.06 13.04 5.50
CA LEU A 94 -9.82 13.57 4.17
C LEU A 94 -8.31 13.60 3.90
N PRO A 95 -7.90 13.49 2.63
CA PRO A 95 -6.51 13.68 2.26
C PRO A 95 -6.02 15.06 2.70
N ILE A 96 -4.89 15.10 3.38
CA ILE A 96 -4.28 16.36 3.82
C ILE A 96 -3.35 16.84 2.69
N PRO A 97 -3.44 18.11 2.24
CA PRO A 97 -2.55 18.68 1.24
C PRO A 97 -1.08 18.73 1.66
#